data_AF-A0A6C0KXP6-F1
#
_entry.id   AF-A0A6C0KXP6-F1
#
_cell.length_a   1.000
_cell.length_b   1.000
_cell.length_c   1.000
_cell.angle_alpha   90.00
_cell.angle_beta   90.00
_cell.angle_gamma   90.00
#
_symmetry.space_group_name_H-M   'P 1'
#
loop_
_entity.id
_entity.type
_entity.pdbx_description
1 polymer ?
#
loop_
_entity_poly.entity_id
_entity_poly.type
_entity_poly.pdbx_seq_one_letter_code
_entity_poly.pdbx_strand_id
1 'polypeptide(L)'
;MSNDFQKKQIVKAFVDIYFDLLSTIKEQLENKNAEFNKFYAKNFVLKKTNIKLFIKTWYEYITKQYYHYIMDNNVNYFFSDELQGKLSQEFDVSVMKYILLVKEKYNSVSNSIVESILAKIKLLTQISYQYFNTK
;
A
#
# COMPACT_ATOMS: atom_id res chain seq x y z
N MET A 1 9.08 21.94 -17.08
CA MET A 1 8.07 20.88 -17.31
C MET A 1 6.76 21.31 -16.68
N SER A 2 5.62 21.06 -17.33
CA SER A 2 4.31 21.42 -16.75
C SER A 2 4.01 20.57 -15.50
N ASN A 3 3.33 21.17 -14.51
CA ASN A 3 2.88 20.48 -13.29
C ASN A 3 2.08 19.21 -13.62
N ASP A 4 1.27 19.25 -14.69
CA ASP A 4 0.50 18.09 -15.17
C ASP A 4 1.35 16.91 -15.64
N PHE A 5 2.48 17.18 -16.30
CA PHE A 5 3.38 16.12 -16.75
C PHE A 5 4.04 15.43 -15.56
N GLN A 6 4.50 16.21 -14.56
CA GLN A 6 5.06 15.68 -13.32
C GLN A 6 4.02 14.87 -12.54
N LYS A 7 2.80 15.37 -12.39
CA LYS A 7 1.70 14.65 -11.72
C LYS A 7 1.36 13.32 -12.41
N LYS A 8 1.38 13.27 -13.74
CA LYS A 8 1.18 12.01 -14.49
C LYS A 8 2.29 11.00 -14.21
N GLN A 9 3.55 11.43 -14.16
CA GLN A 9 4.67 10.56 -13.81
C GLN A 9 4.58 10.03 -12.39
N ILE A 10 4.20 10.88 -11.43
CA ILE A 10 3.98 10.50 -10.02
C ILE A 10 2.92 9.40 -9.91
N VAL A 11 1.77 9.57 -10.58
CA VAL A 11 0.70 8.56 -10.58
C VAL A 11 1.18 7.23 -11.19
N LYS A 12 1.94 7.29 -12.29
CA LYS A 12 2.49 6.08 -12.92
C LYS A 12 3.43 5.34 -11.97
N ALA A 13 4.40 6.06 -11.38
CA ALA A 13 5.33 5.50 -10.42
C ALA A 13 4.61 4.87 -9.22
N PHE A 14 3.61 5.58 -8.66
CA PHE A 14 2.77 5.07 -7.58
C PHE A 14 2.12 3.74 -7.95
N VAL A 15 1.47 3.67 -9.11
CA VAL A 15 0.75 2.46 -9.55
C VAL A 15 1.72 1.31 -9.80
N ASP A 16 2.88 1.56 -10.39
CA ASP A 16 3.86 0.49 -10.65
C ASP A 16 4.39 -0.10 -9.33
N ILE A 17 4.69 0.73 -8.33
CA ILE A 17 5.09 0.26 -6.99
C ILE A 17 3.94 -0.47 -6.28
N TYR A 18 2.71 0.01 -6.44
CA TYR A 18 1.53 -0.61 -5.83
C TYR A 18 1.34 -2.04 -6.35
N PHE A 19 1.47 -2.26 -7.65
CA PHE A 19 1.36 -3.60 -8.22
C PHE A 19 2.57 -4.49 -7.89
N ASP A 20 3.76 -3.93 -7.74
CA ASP A 20 4.93 -4.66 -7.26
C ASP A 20 4.75 -5.13 -5.80
N LEU A 21 4.16 -4.28 -4.94
CA LEU A 21 3.73 -4.68 -3.59
C LEU A 21 2.72 -5.83 -3.65
N LEU A 22 1.68 -5.71 -4.48
CA LEU A 22 0.68 -6.77 -4.61
C LEU A 22 1.29 -8.08 -5.14
N SER A 23 2.23 -8.03 -6.09
CA SER A 23 2.92 -9.22 -6.60
C SER A 23 3.76 -9.87 -5.51
N THR A 24 4.47 -9.07 -4.71
CA THR A 24 5.26 -9.56 -3.58
C THR A 24 4.37 -10.30 -2.58
N ILE A 25 3.23 -9.71 -2.19
CA ILE A 25 2.27 -10.35 -1.29
C ILE A 25 1.72 -11.64 -1.92
N LYS A 26 1.36 -11.60 -3.21
CA LYS A 26 0.86 -12.78 -3.92
C LYS A 26 1.84 -13.93 -3.87
N GLU A 27 3.08 -13.70 -4.26
CA GLU A 27 4.06 -14.77 -4.49
C GLU A 27 4.60 -15.32 -3.17
N GLN A 28 4.81 -14.43 -2.18
CA GLN A 28 5.52 -14.77 -0.95
C GLN A 28 4.58 -15.11 0.21
N LEU A 29 3.35 -14.59 0.23
CA LEU A 29 2.42 -14.75 1.35
C LEU A 29 1.13 -15.49 0.97
N GLU A 30 0.56 -15.17 -0.19
CA GLU A 30 -0.84 -15.51 -0.53
C GLU A 30 -1.00 -16.33 -1.82
N ASN A 31 0.02 -17.09 -2.23
CA ASN A 31 0.11 -17.69 -3.58
C ASN A 31 -1.09 -18.59 -3.94
N LYS A 32 -1.75 -19.18 -2.94
CA LYS A 32 -2.93 -20.04 -3.12
C LYS A 32 -4.24 -19.45 -2.56
N ASN A 33 -4.24 -18.20 -2.11
CA ASN A 33 -5.43 -17.58 -1.54
C ASN A 33 -6.36 -17.06 -2.64
N ALA A 34 -7.52 -17.71 -2.78
CA ALA A 34 -8.51 -17.36 -3.80
C ALA A 34 -9.09 -15.94 -3.60
N GLU A 35 -9.25 -15.49 -2.35
CA GLU A 35 -9.72 -14.14 -2.02
C GLU A 35 -8.71 -13.09 -2.50
N PHE A 36 -7.42 -13.29 -2.18
CA PHE A 36 -6.35 -12.40 -2.63
C PHE A 36 -6.24 -12.37 -4.15
N ASN A 37 -6.31 -13.54 -4.80
CA ASN A 37 -6.25 -13.62 -6.26
C ASN A 37 -7.41 -12.87 -6.93
N LYS A 38 -8.62 -12.93 -6.35
CA LYS A 38 -9.76 -12.15 -6.83
C LYS A 38 -9.56 -10.65 -6.61
N PHE A 39 -9.02 -10.24 -5.46
CA PHE A 39 -8.67 -8.85 -5.17
C PHE A 39 -7.60 -8.31 -6.14
N TYR A 40 -6.53 -9.08 -6.38
CA TYR A 40 -5.46 -8.74 -7.32
C TYR A 40 -6.02 -8.53 -8.74
N ALA A 41 -6.85 -9.46 -9.22
CA ALA A 41 -7.47 -9.36 -10.54
C ALA A 41 -8.38 -8.13 -10.68
N LYS A 42 -9.18 -7.82 -9.65
CA LYS A 42 -10.01 -6.60 -9.61
C LYS A 42 -9.17 -5.34 -9.73
N ASN A 43 -8.07 -5.25 -8.97
CA ASN A 43 -7.16 -4.10 -9.06
C ASN A 43 -6.53 -4.00 -10.45
N PHE A 44 -6.14 -5.12 -11.07
CA PHE A 44 -5.57 -5.10 -12.42
C PHE A 44 -6.55 -4.54 -13.47
N VAL A 45 -7.84 -4.85 -13.34
CA VAL A 45 -8.89 -4.23 -14.19
C VAL A 45 -9.03 -2.74 -13.88
N LEU A 46 -9.03 -2.36 -12.60
CA LEU A 46 -9.14 -0.96 -12.16
C LEU A 46 -7.97 -0.09 -12.64
N LYS A 47 -6.75 -0.67 -12.76
CA LYS A 47 -5.58 -0.01 -13.36
C LYS A 47 -5.88 0.48 -14.78
N LYS A 48 -6.69 -0.25 -15.54
CA LYS A 48 -7.03 0.12 -16.93
C LYS A 48 -8.10 1.21 -17.02
N THR A 49 -8.91 1.39 -15.97
CA THR A 49 -10.05 2.30 -15.97
C THR A 49 -9.75 3.62 -15.26
N ASN A 50 -9.08 3.59 -14.09
CA ASN A 50 -8.79 4.80 -13.32
C ASN A 50 -7.52 4.68 -12.47
N ILE A 51 -6.36 4.97 -13.08
CA ILE A 51 -5.06 4.94 -12.39
C ILE A 51 -4.94 5.95 -11.24
N LYS A 52 -5.65 7.09 -11.29
CA LYS A 52 -5.59 8.11 -10.24
C LYS A 52 -6.31 7.68 -8.96
N LEU A 53 -7.24 6.74 -9.06
CA LEU A 53 -7.98 6.25 -7.91
C LEU A 53 -7.05 5.58 -6.89
N PHE A 54 -6.01 4.87 -7.35
CA PHE A 54 -5.05 4.19 -6.47
C PHE A 54 -4.35 5.16 -5.52
N ILE A 55 -3.74 6.22 -6.07
CA ILE A 55 -3.02 7.20 -5.24
C ILE A 55 -3.99 8.00 -4.35
N LYS A 56 -5.21 8.27 -4.83
CA LYS A 56 -6.25 8.96 -4.06
C LYS A 56 -6.71 8.12 -2.88
N THR A 57 -7.09 6.86 -3.10
CA THR A 57 -7.52 5.95 -2.04
C THR A 57 -6.39 5.71 -1.04
N TRP A 58 -5.15 5.53 -1.51
CA TRP A 58 -4.01 5.40 -0.60
C TRP A 58 -3.81 6.67 0.26
N TYR A 59 -3.97 7.85 -0.33
CA TYR A 59 -3.85 9.09 0.43
C TYR A 59 -4.92 9.21 1.50
N GLU A 60 -6.18 9.01 1.13
CA GLU A 60 -7.35 9.20 2.00
C GLU A 60 -7.33 8.27 3.22
N TYR A 61 -6.99 7.00 3.01
CA TYR A 61 -7.09 5.97 4.05
C TYR A 61 -5.77 5.62 4.73
N ILE A 62 -4.62 5.92 4.10
CA ILE A 62 -3.32 5.52 4.63
C ILE A 62 -2.46 6.73 4.93
N THR A 63 -2.18 7.55 3.90
CA THR A 63 -1.19 8.63 4.04
C THR A 63 -1.66 9.71 5.01
N LYS A 64 -2.89 10.21 4.85
CA LYS A 64 -3.40 11.31 5.67
C LYS A 64 -3.41 10.98 7.17
N GLN A 65 -3.66 9.72 7.50
CA GLN A 65 -3.80 9.25 8.87
C GLN A 65 -2.46 8.80 9.47
N TYR A 66 -1.59 8.17 8.66
CA TYR A 66 -0.45 7.40 9.18
C TYR A 66 0.92 7.82 8.65
N TYR A 67 1.01 8.94 7.90
CA TYR A 67 2.27 9.38 7.27
C TYR A 67 3.46 9.39 8.23
N HIS A 68 3.37 10.08 9.36
CA HIS A 68 4.49 10.22 10.31
C HIS A 68 4.94 8.87 10.85
N TYR A 69 4.00 8.03 11.27
CA TYR A 69 4.30 6.69 11.80
C TYR A 69 5.00 5.78 10.78
N ILE A 70 4.58 5.84 9.51
CA ILE A 70 5.20 5.07 8.42
C ILE A 70 6.58 5.63 8.09
N MET A 71 6.75 6.96 8.06
CA MET A 71 8.03 7.60 7.75
C MET A 71 9.09 7.38 8.82
N ASP A 72 8.69 7.35 10.09
CA ASP A 72 9.58 7.16 11.24
C ASP A 72 10.03 5.70 11.43
N ASN A 73 9.70 4.81 10.48
CA ASN A 73 9.94 3.36 10.57
C ASN A 73 9.41 2.76 11.88
N ASN A 74 8.31 3.29 12.41
CA ASN A 74 7.70 2.75 13.62
C ASN A 74 6.89 1.50 13.25
N VAL A 75 7.61 0.44 12.89
CA VAL A 75 7.07 -0.88 12.50
C VAL A 75 6.19 -1.45 13.62
N ASN A 76 6.55 -1.19 14.88
CA ASN A 76 5.76 -1.60 16.04
C ASN A 76 4.39 -0.92 16.07
N TYR A 77 4.31 0.38 15.74
CA TYR A 77 3.03 1.08 15.61
C TYR A 77 2.25 0.63 14.38
N PHE A 78 2.94 0.37 13.26
CA PHE A 78 2.34 -0.17 12.04
C PHE A 78 1.66 -1.53 12.26
N PHE A 79 2.19 -2.28 13.23
CA PHE A 79 1.63 -3.55 13.65
C PHE A 79 0.85 -3.45 14.96
N SER A 80 0.64 -2.26 15.52
CA SER A 80 -0.05 -2.11 16.80
C SER A 80 -1.53 -2.44 16.68
N ASP A 81 -2.10 -3.02 17.74
CA ASP A 81 -3.52 -3.35 17.79
C ASP A 81 -4.40 -2.09 17.75
N GLU A 82 -3.86 -0.94 18.14
CA GLU A 82 -4.52 0.36 17.99
C GLU A 82 -4.72 0.71 16.51
N LEU A 83 -3.67 0.59 15.69
CA LEU A 83 -3.77 0.80 14.26
C LEU A 83 -4.74 -0.24 13.66
N GLN A 84 -4.62 -1.51 14.03
CA GLN A 84 -5.53 -2.56 13.54
C GLN A 84 -6.99 -2.30 13.91
N GLY A 85 -7.27 -1.80 15.11
CA GLY A 85 -8.61 -1.44 15.57
C GLY A 85 -9.22 -0.34 14.70
N LYS A 86 -8.46 0.72 14.41
CA LYS A 86 -8.90 1.82 13.53
C LYS A 86 -9.14 1.33 12.10
N LEU A 87 -8.22 0.53 11.58
CA LEU A 87 -8.30 -0.05 10.24
C LEU A 87 -9.50 -1.02 10.10
N SER A 88 -9.73 -1.90 11.06
CA SER A 88 -10.82 -2.89 11.01
C SER A 88 -12.22 -2.27 11.05
N GLN A 89 -12.37 -1.08 11.62
CA GLN A 89 -13.64 -0.35 11.69
C GLN A 89 -13.96 0.41 10.39
N GLU A 90 -12.96 0.75 9.57
CA GLU A 90 -13.15 1.60 8.39
C GLU A 90 -13.19 0.85 7.04
N PHE A 91 -12.88 -0.45 6.95
CA PHE A 91 -12.42 -0.97 5.66
C PHE A 91 -13.41 -1.64 4.71
N ASP A 92 -13.66 -0.90 3.62
CA ASP A 92 -13.78 -1.41 2.25
C ASP A 92 -12.43 -1.38 1.46
N VAL A 93 -11.33 -0.87 2.06
CA VAL A 93 -10.01 -0.80 1.38
C VAL A 93 -9.22 -2.09 1.60
N SER A 94 -9.48 -3.08 0.76
CA SER A 94 -9.01 -4.46 0.97
C SER A 94 -7.48 -4.64 0.98
N VAL A 95 -6.68 -3.65 0.52
CA VAL A 95 -5.21 -3.77 0.55
C VAL A 95 -4.64 -3.79 1.97
N MET A 96 -5.27 -3.08 2.91
CA MET A 96 -4.78 -2.99 4.29
C MET A 96 -4.95 -4.31 5.02
N LYS A 97 -6.02 -5.06 4.75
CA LYS A 97 -6.20 -6.44 5.25
C LYS A 97 -4.98 -7.31 4.92
N TYR A 98 -4.46 -7.22 3.71
CA TYR A 98 -3.31 -8.02 3.28
C TYR A 98 -1.98 -7.50 3.80
N ILE A 99 -1.91 -6.22 4.16
CA ILE A 99 -0.77 -5.66 4.87
C ILE A 99 -0.74 -6.15 6.32
N LEU A 100 -1.89 -6.36 6.97
CA LEU A 100 -1.95 -6.97 8.31
C LEU A 100 -1.47 -8.42 8.33
N LEU A 101 -1.70 -9.18 7.26
CA LEU A 101 -1.16 -10.55 7.12
C LEU A 101 0.37 -10.57 7.17
N VAL A 102 1.04 -9.47 6.79
CA VAL A 102 2.50 -9.34 6.91
C VAL A 102 2.93 -9.42 8.38
N LYS A 103 2.13 -8.91 9.33
CA LYS A 103 2.39 -9.04 10.78
C LYS A 103 2.31 -10.49 11.23
N GLU A 104 1.23 -11.18 10.85
CA GLU A 104 1.00 -12.57 11.24
C GLU A 104 2.10 -13.48 10.70
N LYS A 105 2.62 -13.14 9.52
CA LYS A 105 3.69 -13.87 8.87
C LYS A 105 5.08 -13.36 9.25
N TYR A 106 5.21 -12.22 9.94
CA TYR A 106 6.47 -11.55 10.28
C TYR A 106 7.51 -12.51 10.89
N ASN A 107 7.07 -13.37 11.81
CA ASN A 107 7.94 -14.35 12.48
C ASN A 107 8.23 -15.60 11.63
N SER A 108 7.58 -15.76 10.47
CA SER A 108 7.59 -16.98 9.64
C SER A 108 8.14 -16.77 8.21
N VAL A 109 8.32 -15.53 7.76
CA VAL A 109 8.99 -15.20 6.48
C VAL A 109 10.36 -14.61 6.76
N SER A 110 11.27 -14.67 5.79
CA SER A 110 12.58 -14.04 5.94
C SER A 110 12.42 -12.54 6.18
N ASN A 111 13.22 -11.99 7.09
CA ASN A 111 13.23 -10.55 7.38
C ASN A 111 13.35 -9.68 6.12
N SER A 112 14.09 -10.16 5.10
CA SER A 112 14.26 -9.49 3.82
C SER A 112 12.96 -9.27 3.02
N ILE A 113 12.00 -10.20 3.06
CA ILE A 113 10.72 -10.08 2.36
C ILE A 113 9.85 -9.03 3.04
N VAL A 114 9.81 -9.06 4.37
CA VAL A 114 9.07 -8.10 5.17
C VAL A 114 9.65 -6.69 5.00
N GLU A 115 10.97 -6.54 5.08
CA GLU A 115 11.65 -5.26 4.82
C GLU A 115 11.33 -4.71 3.44
N SER A 116 11.28 -5.57 2.41
CA SER A 116 10.87 -5.19 1.06
C SER A 116 9.44 -4.67 1.01
N ILE A 117 8.50 -5.33 1.71
CA ILE A 117 7.10 -4.89 1.78
C ILE A 117 6.99 -3.54 2.51
N LEU A 118 7.66 -3.38 3.65
CA LEU A 118 7.65 -2.13 4.42
C LEU A 118 8.26 -0.98 3.63
N ALA A 119 9.36 -1.22 2.90
CA ALA A 119 9.98 -0.23 2.02
C ALA A 119 9.01 0.24 0.91
N LYS A 120 8.27 -0.68 0.29
CA LYS A 120 7.25 -0.35 -0.71
C LYS A 120 6.11 0.47 -0.11
N ILE A 121 5.60 0.11 1.07
CA ILE A 121 4.55 0.87 1.78
C ILE A 121 5.02 2.29 2.09
N LYS A 122 6.26 2.43 2.57
CA LYS A 122 6.88 3.74 2.84
C LYS A 122 6.95 4.56 1.56
N LEU A 123 7.45 3.98 0.48
CA LEU A 123 7.58 4.68 -0.80
C LEU A 123 6.21 5.11 -1.37
N LEU A 124 5.19 4.25 -1.32
CA LEU A 124 3.82 4.60 -1.73
C LEU A 124 3.29 5.77 -0.92
N THR A 125 3.48 5.73 0.40
CA THR A 125 3.03 6.78 1.32
C THR A 125 3.73 8.11 1.07
N GLN A 126 5.04 8.08 0.79
CA GLN A 126 5.80 9.27 0.41
C GLN A 126 5.32 9.88 -0.91
N ILE A 127 5.15 9.05 -1.95
CA ILE A 127 4.71 9.51 -3.28
C ILE A 127 3.29 10.09 -3.22
N SER A 128 2.39 9.42 -2.49
CA SER A 128 1.04 9.88 -2.20
C SER A 128 1.05 11.25 -1.52
N TYR A 129 1.86 11.41 -0.46
CA TYR A 129 1.99 12.69 0.24
C TYR A 129 2.48 13.80 -0.69
N GLN A 130 3.50 13.53 -1.51
CA GLN A 130 4.02 14.49 -2.47
C GLN A 130 2.96 14.91 -3.49
N TYR A 131 2.16 13.96 -3.99
CA TYR A 131 1.12 14.26 -4.99
C TYR A 131 0.07 15.27 -4.51
N PHE A 132 -0.34 15.16 -3.24
CA PHE A 132 -1.43 15.96 -2.67
C PHE A 132 -0.96 17.19 -1.90
N ASN A 133 0.28 17.22 -1.40
CA ASN A 133 0.76 18.31 -0.53
C ASN A 133 1.86 19.19 -1.15
N THR A 134 2.37 18.86 -2.34
CA THR A 134 3.33 19.73 -3.04
C THR A 134 2.56 20.71 -3.93
N LYS A 135 2.77 22.02 -3.71
CA LYS A 135 2.11 23.12 -4.43
C LYS A 135 2.58 23.21 -5.88
#